data_AF-A0A0D9VHP8-F1
#
_entry.id   AF-A0A0D9VHP8-F1
#
_cell.length_a   1.000
_cell.length_b   1.000
_cell.length_c   1.000
_cell.angle_alpha   90.00
_cell.angle_beta   90.00
_cell.angle_gamma   90.00
#
_symmetry.space_group_name_H-M   'P 1'
#
loop_
_entity.id
_entity.type
_entity.pdbx_description
1 polymer ?
#
loop_
_entity_poly.entity_id
_entity_poly.type
_entity_poly.pdbx_seq_one_letter_code
_entity_poly.pdbx_strand_id
1 'polypeptide(L)'
;MASIITLVRLLLLLLPVPLRKHLWPASHQAEDLAGAGELLHPIFMVPGVSCSDLEARLTEAYQPSIPSCGALKAKGWFGLYENSSDISEHHYHKCFEEQMSLVYDPIRNEYRNLASVETRVPYFGIVKGYHQKNPLGPKWCLTRLIEALEEMGYRDGDTMLGAPYDFRYAAPIPGQTSQFYSHYFKELMELVEATSEKHHKKVIIFGHSLGGMVILEFIRSTPLAWRDKYIKHLILVAPTLSTGFLSSVIYLASGPQGDLLYVPKATALSLRPMWRSFETSIINIPSTKAYGHKPIVITKQRNYSAYDMEDLLTDIGFEHAIEPFRRRVMPKMNYFKAPMVP
;
A
#
# COMPACT_ATOMS: atom_id res chain seq x y z
N MET A 1 15.48 33.99 -27.63
CA MET A 1 14.47 34.39 -26.61
C MET A 1 13.95 33.21 -25.80
N ALA A 2 13.54 32.08 -26.41
CA ALA A 2 13.05 30.89 -25.68
C ALA A 2 14.03 30.35 -24.60
N SER A 3 15.33 30.30 -24.88
CA SER A 3 16.34 29.77 -23.94
C SER A 3 16.53 30.62 -22.67
N ILE A 4 16.21 31.92 -22.71
CA ILE A 4 16.34 32.82 -21.57
C ILE A 4 15.14 32.65 -20.63
N ILE A 5 13.95 32.46 -21.21
CA ILE A 5 12.70 32.21 -20.46
C ILE A 5 12.79 30.90 -19.68
N THR A 6 13.35 29.84 -20.27
CA THR A 6 13.56 28.56 -19.58
C THR A 6 14.55 28.67 -18.42
N LEU A 7 15.63 29.44 -18.58
CA LEU A 7 16.63 29.66 -17.53
C LEU A 7 16.05 30.46 -16.34
N VAL A 8 15.26 31.49 -16.64
CA VAL A 8 14.55 32.30 -15.62
C VAL A 8 13.53 31.45 -14.86
N ARG A 9 12.81 30.55 -15.53
CA ARG A 9 11.86 29.61 -14.90
C ARG A 9 12.54 28.61 -13.95
N LEU A 10 13.74 28.14 -14.30
CA LEU A 10 14.54 27.24 -13.44
C LEU A 10 15.10 27.97 -12.22
N LEU A 11 15.49 29.23 -12.35
CA LEU A 11 15.97 30.05 -11.24
C LEU A 11 14.85 30.37 -10.23
N LEU A 12 13.60 30.52 -10.69
CA LEU A 12 12.43 30.75 -9.82
C LEU A 12 12.08 29.52 -8.94
N LEU A 13 12.50 28.31 -9.32
CA LEU A 13 12.34 27.10 -8.50
C LEU A 13 13.26 27.06 -7.28
N LEU A 14 14.31 27.90 -7.24
CA LEU A 14 15.24 28.01 -6.12
C LEU A 14 14.76 29.01 -5.05
N LEU A 15 13.66 29.72 -5.30
CA LEU A 15 13.12 30.71 -4.37
C LEU A 15 12.14 30.09 -3.36
N PRO A 16 12.09 30.60 -2.11
CA PRO A 16 11.07 30.25 -1.14
C PRO A 16 9.65 30.49 -1.68
N VAL A 17 8.71 29.61 -1.33
CA VAL A 17 7.30 29.62 -1.79
C VAL A 17 6.63 31.00 -1.75
N PRO A 18 6.81 31.85 -0.71
CA PRO A 18 6.16 33.17 -0.66
C PRO A 18 6.65 34.12 -1.78
N LEU A 19 7.95 34.12 -2.06
CA LEU A 19 8.57 34.95 -3.11
C LEU A 19 8.18 34.46 -4.50
N ARG A 20 8.07 33.14 -4.69
CA ARG A 20 7.62 32.54 -5.95
C ARG A 20 6.19 32.95 -6.30
N LYS A 21 5.29 32.98 -5.32
CA LYS A 21 3.89 33.43 -5.50
C LYS A 21 3.77 34.93 -5.80
N HIS A 22 4.73 35.73 -5.35
CA HIS A 22 4.72 37.18 -5.55
C HIS A 22 5.26 37.59 -6.94
N LEU A 23 6.26 36.87 -7.44
CA LEU A 23 6.92 37.13 -8.73
C LEU A 23 6.22 36.45 -9.93
N TRP A 24 5.32 35.50 -9.67
CA TRP A 24 4.60 34.75 -10.70
C TRP A 24 3.10 34.65 -10.35
N PRO A 25 2.27 35.61 -10.80
CA PRO A 25 0.84 35.66 -10.49
C PRO A 25 0.04 34.48 -11.07
N ALA A 26 -1.06 34.12 -10.41
CA ALA A 26 -1.92 32.98 -10.80
C ALA A 26 -2.49 33.07 -12.23
N SER A 27 -2.62 34.26 -12.81
CA SER A 27 -3.08 34.45 -14.19
C SER A 27 -2.10 33.91 -15.24
N HIS A 28 -0.79 34.05 -15.01
CA HIS A 28 0.24 33.46 -15.88
C HIS A 28 0.43 31.96 -15.63
N GLN A 29 0.07 31.44 -14.44
CA GLN A 29 0.01 29.99 -14.20
C GLN A 29 -1.10 29.33 -15.00
N ALA A 30 -2.28 29.92 -15.07
CA ALA A 30 -3.44 29.32 -15.74
C ALA A 30 -3.22 29.09 -17.26
N GLU A 31 -2.61 30.05 -17.96
CA GLU A 31 -2.32 29.93 -19.40
C GLU A 31 -1.15 28.95 -19.70
N ASP A 32 -0.08 28.96 -18.91
CA ASP A 32 1.02 27.98 -19.04
C ASP A 32 0.58 26.56 -18.62
N LEU A 33 -0.33 26.41 -17.64
CA LEU A 33 -0.88 25.11 -17.20
C LEU A 33 -1.86 24.51 -18.21
N ALA A 34 -2.61 25.34 -18.94
CA ALA A 34 -3.47 24.89 -20.03
C ALA A 34 -2.65 24.27 -21.19
N GLY A 35 -1.47 24.83 -21.50
CA GLY A 35 -0.52 24.25 -22.45
C GLY A 35 0.33 23.10 -21.87
N ALA A 36 0.60 23.09 -20.56
CA ALA A 36 1.35 22.03 -19.89
C ALA A 36 0.53 20.73 -19.74
N GLY A 37 -0.80 20.81 -19.62
CA GLY A 37 -1.69 19.65 -19.56
C GLY A 37 -1.55 18.72 -20.77
N GLU A 38 -1.28 19.29 -21.97
CA GLU A 38 -0.98 18.50 -23.17
C GLU A 38 0.40 17.82 -23.16
N LEU A 39 1.29 18.16 -22.21
CA LEU A 39 2.65 17.61 -22.10
C LEU A 39 2.82 16.57 -20.97
N LEU A 40 1.92 16.54 -19.98
CA LEU A 40 2.01 15.60 -18.87
C LEU A 40 1.74 14.14 -19.30
N HIS A 41 2.55 13.21 -18.79
CA HIS A 41 2.23 11.79 -18.82
C HIS A 41 1.29 11.48 -17.66
N PRO A 42 0.21 10.70 -17.85
CA PRO A 42 -0.65 10.29 -16.76
C PRO A 42 0.14 9.56 -15.67
N ILE A 43 -0.19 9.80 -14.40
CA ILE A 43 0.48 9.21 -13.25
C ILE A 43 -0.47 8.32 -12.45
N PHE A 44 -0.04 7.09 -12.19
CA PHE A 44 -0.72 6.16 -11.30
C PHE A 44 -0.05 6.21 -9.94
N MET A 45 -0.82 6.47 -8.89
CA MET A 45 -0.33 6.54 -7.52
C MET A 45 -0.75 5.29 -6.76
N VAL A 46 0.22 4.56 -6.22
CA VAL A 46 0.00 3.36 -5.40
C VAL A 46 0.51 3.64 -3.98
N PRO A 47 -0.39 3.72 -2.98
CA PRO A 47 -0.05 4.26 -1.67
C PRO A 47 0.59 3.20 -0.76
N GLY A 48 1.09 3.65 0.40
CA GLY A 48 1.62 2.75 1.42
C GLY A 48 0.55 1.90 2.10
N VAL A 49 0.98 1.08 3.05
CA VAL A 49 0.07 0.35 3.94
C VAL A 49 -0.88 1.32 4.65
N SER A 50 -2.09 0.86 4.97
CA SER A 50 -3.15 1.60 5.67
C SER A 50 -3.72 2.83 4.94
N CYS A 51 -3.34 3.08 3.70
CA CYS A 51 -3.83 4.26 2.97
C CYS A 51 -5.06 4.00 2.12
N SER A 52 -5.21 2.78 1.65
CA SER A 52 -6.43 2.35 0.97
C SER A 52 -7.54 2.17 1.99
N ASP A 53 -8.72 2.62 1.60
CA ASP A 53 -9.94 2.33 2.34
C ASP A 53 -10.29 0.86 2.18
N LEU A 54 -10.95 0.32 3.20
CA LEU A 54 -11.51 -1.02 3.16
C LEU A 54 -12.97 -0.97 3.56
N GLU A 55 -13.80 -1.59 2.74
CA GLU A 55 -15.19 -1.89 3.08
C GLU A 55 -15.33 -3.38 3.36
N ALA A 56 -16.30 -3.73 4.21
CA ALA A 56 -16.67 -5.10 4.47
C ALA A 56 -18.18 -5.33 4.29
N ARG A 57 -18.53 -6.58 4.03
CA ARG A 57 -19.90 -7.09 4.03
C ARG A 57 -19.96 -8.38 4.84
N LEU A 58 -20.90 -8.45 5.76
CA LEU A 58 -21.14 -9.63 6.61
C LEU A 58 -22.33 -10.41 6.06
N THR A 59 -22.10 -11.66 5.66
CA THR A 59 -23.18 -12.56 5.21
C THR A 59 -24.06 -13.01 6.38
N GLU A 60 -25.25 -13.53 6.10
CA GLU A 60 -26.16 -14.05 7.15
C GLU A 60 -25.51 -15.15 8.01
N ALA A 61 -24.66 -15.97 7.38
CA ALA A 61 -23.94 -17.06 8.01
C ALA A 61 -22.75 -16.62 8.89
N TYR A 62 -22.44 -15.33 8.98
CA TYR A 62 -21.34 -14.83 9.81
C TYR A 62 -21.53 -15.24 11.27
N GLN A 63 -20.54 -15.86 11.89
CA GLN A 63 -20.58 -16.27 13.30
C GLN A 63 -19.54 -15.44 14.07
N PRO A 64 -19.94 -14.30 14.65
CA PRO A 64 -18.99 -13.46 15.34
C PRO A 64 -18.57 -14.08 16.67
N SER A 65 -17.33 -13.85 17.13
CA SER A 65 -16.90 -14.29 18.46
C SER A 65 -17.63 -13.52 19.57
N ILE A 66 -18.15 -12.34 19.26
CA ILE A 66 -18.97 -11.51 20.16
C ILE A 66 -20.29 -11.18 19.45
N PRO A 67 -21.46 -11.47 20.04
CA PRO A 67 -22.75 -11.27 19.38
C PRO A 67 -22.97 -9.87 18.79
N SER A 68 -22.48 -8.82 19.46
CA SER A 68 -22.61 -7.43 19.00
C SER A 68 -21.89 -7.14 17.67
N CYS A 69 -20.87 -7.92 17.31
CA CYS A 69 -20.19 -7.77 16.02
C CYS A 69 -21.05 -8.21 14.84
N GLY A 70 -22.14 -8.94 15.08
CA GLY A 70 -23.14 -9.30 14.08
C GLY A 70 -24.12 -8.18 13.71
N ALA A 71 -24.00 -6.97 14.28
CA ALA A 71 -24.96 -5.89 14.09
C ALA A 71 -25.14 -5.42 12.62
N LEU A 72 -24.15 -5.68 11.77
CA LEU A 72 -24.12 -5.31 10.34
C LEU A 72 -24.38 -6.49 9.38
N LYS A 73 -24.77 -7.67 9.90
CA LYS A 73 -25.17 -8.81 9.07
C LYS A 73 -26.28 -8.44 8.10
N ALA A 74 -26.10 -8.82 6.84
CA ALA A 74 -27.06 -8.60 5.76
C ALA A 74 -27.49 -7.13 5.55
N LYS A 75 -26.71 -6.15 6.05
CA LYS A 75 -26.97 -4.71 5.86
C LYS A 75 -26.21 -4.09 4.68
N GLY A 76 -25.53 -4.89 3.87
CA GLY A 76 -24.73 -4.44 2.74
C GLY A 76 -23.28 -4.14 3.11
N TRP A 77 -22.62 -3.33 2.27
CA TRP A 77 -21.23 -2.90 2.48
C TRP A 77 -21.17 -1.75 3.48
N PHE A 78 -20.15 -1.74 4.34
CA PHE A 78 -19.84 -0.66 5.27
C PHE A 78 -18.34 -0.40 5.31
N GLY A 79 -17.93 0.84 5.64
CA GLY A 79 -16.53 1.20 5.84
C GLY A 79 -15.92 0.45 7.02
N LEU A 80 -15.12 -0.58 6.75
CA LEU A 80 -14.35 -1.31 7.76
C LEU A 80 -13.14 -0.48 8.21
N TYR A 81 -12.47 0.17 7.25
CA TYR A 81 -11.33 1.06 7.48
C TYR A 81 -11.40 2.26 6.53
N GLU A 82 -12.34 3.16 6.79
CA GLU A 82 -12.56 4.39 6.01
C GLU A 82 -12.42 5.61 6.93
N ASN A 83 -13.34 5.76 7.88
CA ASN A 83 -13.30 6.71 8.99
C ASN A 83 -12.99 5.95 10.29
N SER A 84 -11.75 6.07 10.78
CA SER A 84 -11.33 5.32 11.97
C SER A 84 -12.03 5.78 13.26
N SER A 85 -12.63 6.99 13.27
CA SER A 85 -13.30 7.57 14.45
C SER A 85 -14.49 6.74 14.90
N ASP A 86 -15.28 6.23 13.95
CA ASP A 86 -16.51 5.46 14.17
C ASP A 86 -16.24 4.17 14.96
N ILE A 87 -15.04 3.60 14.81
CA ILE A 87 -14.58 2.40 15.52
C ILE A 87 -14.61 2.64 17.05
N SER A 88 -14.27 3.86 17.48
CA SER A 88 -14.14 4.21 18.89
C SER A 88 -15.42 4.73 19.55
N GLU A 89 -16.34 5.28 18.75
CA GLU A 89 -17.64 5.79 19.21
C GLU A 89 -18.59 4.66 19.60
N HIS A 90 -18.48 3.51 18.91
CA HIS A 90 -19.37 2.36 19.10
C HIS A 90 -18.74 1.20 19.87
N HIS A 91 -17.60 1.42 20.54
CA HIS A 91 -16.80 0.37 21.17
C HIS A 91 -16.52 -0.83 20.23
N TYR A 92 -16.33 -0.55 18.95
CA TYR A 92 -16.30 -1.53 17.87
C TYR A 92 -14.93 -2.20 17.69
N HIS A 93 -13.94 -1.89 18.54
CA HIS A 93 -12.55 -2.36 18.40
C HIS A 93 -12.43 -3.87 18.21
N LYS A 94 -13.13 -4.66 19.03
CA LYS A 94 -13.06 -6.14 18.94
C LYS A 94 -13.69 -6.66 17.64
N CYS A 95 -14.77 -6.02 17.18
CA CYS A 95 -15.44 -6.37 15.93
C CYS A 95 -14.59 -5.99 14.72
N PHE A 96 -13.99 -4.80 14.76
CA PHE A 96 -13.01 -4.35 13.77
C PHE A 96 -11.84 -5.33 13.68
N GLU A 97 -11.19 -5.66 14.80
CA GLU A 97 -10.06 -6.59 14.82
C GLU A 97 -10.42 -7.97 14.25
N GLU A 98 -11.60 -8.51 14.59
CA GLU A 98 -12.09 -9.76 14.04
C GLU A 98 -12.32 -9.64 12.53
N GLN A 99 -13.17 -8.71 12.08
CA GLN A 99 -13.59 -8.58 10.68
C GLN A 99 -12.44 -8.18 9.74
N MET A 100 -11.44 -7.48 10.27
CA MET A 100 -10.23 -7.13 9.54
C MET A 100 -9.26 -8.30 9.40
N SER A 101 -9.31 -9.29 10.29
CA SER A 101 -8.35 -10.40 10.32
C SER A 101 -8.45 -11.32 9.11
N LEU A 102 -7.30 -11.87 8.71
CA LEU A 102 -7.20 -12.91 7.69
C LEU A 102 -6.93 -14.28 8.32
N VAL A 103 -7.18 -15.33 7.55
CA VAL A 103 -6.84 -16.72 7.89
C VAL A 103 -5.97 -17.28 6.79
N TYR A 104 -4.88 -17.93 7.17
CA TYR A 104 -4.07 -18.69 6.23
C TYR A 104 -4.72 -20.04 5.93
N ASP A 105 -4.91 -20.35 4.65
CA ASP A 105 -5.37 -21.62 4.14
C ASP A 105 -4.16 -22.47 3.69
N PRO A 106 -3.76 -23.50 4.45
CA PRO A 106 -2.58 -24.32 4.12
C PRO A 106 -2.80 -25.20 2.88
N ILE A 107 -4.06 -25.51 2.52
CA ILE A 107 -4.36 -26.30 1.32
C ILE A 107 -4.09 -25.46 0.07
N ARG A 108 -4.58 -24.21 0.08
CA ARG A 108 -4.39 -23.27 -1.04
C ARG A 108 -3.06 -22.54 -1.01
N ASN A 109 -2.35 -22.58 0.13
CA ASN A 109 -1.19 -21.72 0.39
C ASN A 109 -1.50 -20.23 0.24
N GLU A 110 -2.69 -19.77 0.65
CA GLU A 110 -3.14 -18.39 0.47
C GLU A 110 -3.78 -17.85 1.74
N TYR A 111 -3.78 -16.53 1.90
CA TYR A 111 -4.58 -15.87 2.92
C TYR A 111 -5.98 -15.62 2.37
N ARG A 112 -6.98 -15.61 3.25
CA ARG A 112 -8.36 -15.28 2.92
C ARG A 112 -9.02 -14.56 4.09
N ASN A 113 -10.10 -13.85 3.81
CA ASN A 113 -10.95 -13.30 4.86
C ASN A 113 -11.45 -14.40 5.80
N LEU A 114 -11.84 -14.01 7.01
CA LEU A 114 -12.67 -14.86 7.86
C LEU A 114 -13.90 -15.35 7.10
N ALA A 115 -14.35 -16.57 7.43
CA ALA A 115 -15.55 -17.12 6.83
C ALA A 115 -16.72 -16.14 7.02
N SER A 116 -17.50 -15.95 5.96
CA SER A 116 -18.68 -15.07 5.94
C SER A 116 -18.39 -13.57 6.10
N VAL A 117 -17.12 -13.16 6.06
CA VAL A 117 -16.68 -11.77 5.92
C VAL A 117 -16.14 -11.58 4.50
N GLU A 118 -16.68 -10.62 3.79
CA GLU A 118 -16.19 -10.20 2.49
C GLU A 118 -15.61 -8.80 2.59
N THR A 119 -14.60 -8.50 1.78
CA THR A 119 -13.95 -7.19 1.76
C THR A 119 -13.78 -6.69 0.34
N ARG A 120 -13.80 -5.37 0.18
CA ARG A 120 -13.45 -4.71 -1.08
C ARG A 120 -12.74 -3.40 -0.82
N VAL A 121 -12.06 -2.92 -1.85
CA VAL A 121 -11.31 -1.67 -1.84
C VAL A 121 -12.06 -0.68 -2.74
N PRO A 122 -12.68 0.37 -2.20
CA PRO A 122 -13.37 1.36 -3.01
C PRO A 122 -12.37 2.32 -3.70
N TYR A 123 -12.91 3.21 -4.55
CA TYR A 123 -12.19 4.33 -5.17
C TYR A 123 -11.04 3.97 -6.13
N PHE A 124 -11.10 2.80 -6.77
CA PHE A 124 -10.15 2.48 -7.84
C PHE A 124 -10.22 3.52 -8.97
N GLY A 125 -9.07 4.05 -9.37
CA GLY A 125 -8.93 5.17 -10.31
C GLY A 125 -8.85 6.55 -9.67
N ILE A 126 -9.12 6.70 -8.36
CA ILE A 126 -9.27 8.01 -7.71
C ILE A 126 -8.25 8.19 -6.57
N VAL A 127 -7.37 9.18 -6.66
CA VAL A 127 -6.37 9.46 -5.61
C VAL A 127 -6.98 10.13 -4.37
N LYS A 128 -8.10 10.84 -4.52
CA LYS A 128 -8.82 11.41 -3.37
C LYS A 128 -9.51 10.36 -2.51
N GLY A 129 -9.57 9.10 -2.96
CA GLY A 129 -10.02 7.96 -2.17
C GLY A 129 -9.05 7.51 -1.06
N TYR A 130 -7.87 8.13 -0.93
CA TYR A 130 -6.92 7.85 0.16
C TYR A 130 -7.24 8.69 1.40
N HIS A 131 -8.37 8.41 2.04
CA HIS A 131 -8.86 9.23 3.15
C HIS A 131 -7.93 9.19 4.36
N GLN A 132 -7.72 10.36 4.98
CA GLN A 132 -6.92 10.51 6.19
C GLN A 132 -7.53 9.72 7.35
N LYS A 133 -6.82 8.71 7.84
CA LYS A 133 -7.31 7.83 8.91
C LYS A 133 -7.20 8.47 10.29
N ASN A 134 -6.15 9.24 10.55
CA ASN A 134 -5.97 9.98 11.79
C ASN A 134 -6.28 11.47 11.58
N PRO A 135 -7.46 11.98 11.98
CA PRO A 135 -7.83 13.37 11.76
C PRO A 135 -6.98 14.37 12.56
N LEU A 136 -6.31 13.92 13.62
CA LEU A 136 -5.42 14.74 14.45
C LEU A 136 -3.95 14.64 14.02
N GLY A 137 -3.64 13.74 13.11
CA GLY A 137 -2.29 13.50 12.62
C GLY A 137 -1.88 14.46 11.49
N PRO A 138 -0.58 14.48 11.13
CA PRO A 138 -0.14 15.17 9.92
C PRO A 138 -0.80 14.54 8.68
N LYS A 139 -0.86 15.32 7.58
CA LYS A 139 -1.29 14.80 6.27
C LYS A 139 -0.50 13.54 5.91
N TRP A 140 -1.21 12.43 5.71
CA TRP A 140 -0.67 11.11 5.44
C TRP A 140 -1.02 10.67 4.01
N CYS A 141 -0.73 9.43 3.62
CA CYS A 141 -1.24 8.83 2.37
C CYS A 141 -1.09 9.65 1.08
N LEU A 142 0.11 10.20 0.89
CA LEU A 142 0.48 10.97 -0.30
C LEU A 142 -0.29 12.28 -0.48
N THR A 143 -1.09 12.75 0.48
CA THR A 143 -1.91 13.97 0.33
C THR A 143 -1.08 15.18 -0.11
N ARG A 144 0.11 15.39 0.49
CA ARG A 144 1.00 16.50 0.10
C ARG A 144 1.51 16.38 -1.34
N LEU A 145 1.78 15.16 -1.81
CA LEU A 145 2.24 14.91 -3.17
C LEU A 145 1.09 15.11 -4.16
N ILE A 146 -0.11 14.61 -3.83
CA ILE A 146 -1.32 14.80 -4.62
C ILE A 146 -1.60 16.29 -4.82
N GLU A 147 -1.60 17.08 -3.73
CA GLU A 147 -1.79 18.54 -3.79
C GLU A 147 -0.77 19.24 -4.69
N ALA A 148 0.51 18.85 -4.58
CA ALA A 148 1.56 19.41 -5.43
C ALA A 148 1.38 19.04 -6.91
N LEU A 149 0.91 17.83 -7.22
CA LEU A 149 0.62 17.41 -8.59
C LEU A 149 -0.60 18.14 -9.15
N GLU A 150 -1.64 18.38 -8.34
CA GLU A 150 -2.79 19.20 -8.74
C GLU A 150 -2.36 20.64 -9.07
N GLU A 151 -1.48 21.24 -8.25
CA GLU A 151 -0.89 22.56 -8.54
C GLU A 151 -0.08 22.58 -9.85
N MET A 152 0.42 21.43 -10.30
CA MET A 152 1.12 21.25 -11.57
C MET A 152 0.18 20.95 -12.75
N GLY A 153 -1.13 20.86 -12.53
CA GLY A 153 -2.14 20.64 -13.56
C GLY A 153 -2.63 19.20 -13.71
N TYR A 154 -2.20 18.28 -12.83
CA TYR A 154 -2.79 16.94 -12.78
C TYR A 154 -4.24 16.97 -12.29
N ARG A 155 -5.06 16.06 -12.79
CA ARG A 155 -6.49 15.95 -12.46
C ARG A 155 -6.80 14.55 -11.96
N ASP A 156 -7.36 14.49 -10.76
CA ASP A 156 -7.82 13.23 -10.14
C ASP A 156 -8.84 12.51 -11.03
N GLY A 157 -8.69 11.19 -11.17
CA GLY A 157 -9.54 10.35 -12.02
C GLY A 157 -9.35 10.51 -13.52
N ASP A 158 -8.38 11.31 -13.96
CA ASP A 158 -8.12 11.56 -15.38
C ASP A 158 -6.65 11.43 -15.78
N THR A 159 -5.80 12.35 -15.30
CA THR A 159 -4.35 12.33 -15.54
C THR A 159 -3.57 11.91 -14.30
N MET A 160 -4.20 11.88 -13.13
CA MET A 160 -3.66 11.33 -11.89
C MET A 160 -4.66 10.32 -11.34
N LEU A 161 -4.26 9.06 -11.30
CA LEU A 161 -5.14 7.93 -10.98
C LEU A 161 -4.68 7.25 -9.71
N GLY A 162 -5.62 6.93 -8.84
CA GLY A 162 -5.38 6.12 -7.66
C GLY A 162 -5.48 4.64 -7.97
N ALA A 163 -4.54 3.83 -7.48
CA ALA A 163 -4.64 2.37 -7.49
C ALA A 163 -4.60 1.83 -6.05
N PRO A 164 -5.66 2.07 -5.23
CA PRO A 164 -5.77 1.47 -3.90
C PRO A 164 -5.80 -0.06 -3.97
N TYR A 165 -5.37 -0.73 -2.91
CA TYR A 165 -5.34 -2.20 -2.82
C TYR A 165 -5.61 -2.66 -1.38
N ASP A 166 -5.93 -3.93 -1.21
CA ASP A 166 -6.15 -4.49 0.12
C ASP A 166 -4.78 -4.76 0.76
N PHE A 167 -4.36 -3.83 1.61
CA PHE A 167 -3.03 -3.82 2.23
C PHE A 167 -2.80 -4.95 3.23
N ARG A 168 -3.80 -5.80 3.49
CA ARG A 168 -3.65 -7.01 4.31
C ARG A 168 -2.99 -8.15 3.52
N TYR A 169 -3.11 -8.15 2.20
CA TYR A 169 -2.55 -9.17 1.30
C TYR A 169 -1.22 -8.71 0.68
N ALA A 170 -0.33 -9.64 0.39
CA ALA A 170 0.95 -9.33 -0.25
C ALA A 170 1.01 -9.76 -1.71
N ALA A 171 1.57 -8.91 -2.57
CA ALA A 171 1.69 -9.20 -3.99
C ALA A 171 2.56 -10.46 -4.22
N PRO A 172 2.09 -11.43 -5.04
CA PRO A 172 2.79 -12.67 -5.29
C PRO A 172 4.03 -12.43 -6.15
N ILE A 173 5.06 -13.24 -5.94
CA ILE A 173 6.17 -13.37 -6.91
C ILE A 173 5.82 -14.44 -7.96
N PRO A 174 6.54 -14.52 -9.09
CA PRO A 174 6.34 -15.60 -10.05
C PRO A 174 6.38 -16.99 -9.41
N GLY A 175 5.36 -17.81 -9.68
CA GLY A 175 5.20 -19.15 -9.11
C GLY A 175 4.34 -19.21 -7.84
N GLN A 176 3.94 -18.06 -7.27
CA GLN A 176 2.95 -18.01 -6.19
C GLN A 176 1.57 -17.69 -6.75
N THR A 177 0.55 -18.34 -6.20
CA THR A 177 -0.84 -18.01 -6.49
C THR A 177 -1.34 -16.92 -5.53
N SER A 178 -2.23 -16.09 -6.06
CA SER A 178 -3.06 -15.16 -5.30
C SER A 178 -4.27 -14.80 -6.16
N GLN A 179 -5.46 -15.30 -5.81
CA GLN A 179 -6.68 -14.94 -6.54
C GLN A 179 -6.94 -13.44 -6.48
N PHE A 180 -6.71 -12.84 -5.30
CA PHE A 180 -6.87 -11.41 -5.07
C PHE A 180 -6.00 -10.58 -6.02
N TYR A 181 -4.68 -10.81 -6.02
CA TYR A 181 -3.77 -10.02 -6.87
C TYR A 181 -3.90 -10.35 -8.36
N SER A 182 -4.34 -11.57 -8.72
CA SER A 182 -4.62 -11.90 -10.13
C SER A 182 -5.74 -11.01 -10.69
N HIS A 183 -6.80 -10.79 -9.92
CA HIS A 183 -7.87 -9.87 -10.31
C HIS A 183 -7.40 -8.41 -10.30
N TYR A 184 -6.77 -7.98 -9.21
CA TYR A 184 -6.28 -6.61 -9.06
C TYR A 184 -5.27 -6.20 -10.14
N PHE A 185 -4.31 -7.07 -10.49
CA PHE A 185 -3.34 -6.80 -11.56
C PHE A 185 -3.99 -6.73 -12.94
N LYS A 186 -5.05 -7.51 -13.17
CA LYS A 186 -5.82 -7.42 -14.40
C LYS A 186 -6.52 -6.07 -14.50
N GLU A 187 -7.22 -5.64 -13.45
CA GLU A 187 -7.90 -4.32 -13.42
C GLU A 187 -6.90 -3.16 -13.55
N LEU A 188 -5.74 -3.25 -12.91
CA LEU A 188 -4.68 -2.26 -13.04
C LEU A 188 -4.09 -2.21 -14.45
N MET A 189 -3.89 -3.36 -15.09
CA MET A 189 -3.46 -3.43 -16.49
C MET A 189 -4.48 -2.77 -17.41
N GLU A 190 -5.76 -3.11 -17.29
CA GLU A 190 -6.86 -2.53 -18.09
C GLU A 190 -6.96 -1.01 -17.89
N LEU A 191 -6.82 -0.53 -16.64
CA LEU A 191 -6.84 0.92 -16.37
C LEU A 191 -5.63 1.62 -16.98
N VAL A 192 -4.43 1.04 -16.89
CA VAL A 192 -3.22 1.58 -17.53
C VAL A 192 -3.39 1.68 -19.04
N GLU A 193 -3.93 0.64 -19.67
CA GLU A 193 -4.20 0.61 -21.12
C GLU A 193 -5.20 1.72 -21.50
N ALA A 194 -6.35 1.76 -20.83
CA ALA A 194 -7.40 2.74 -21.09
C ALA A 194 -6.91 4.18 -20.89
N THR A 195 -6.18 4.45 -19.81
CA THR A 195 -5.60 5.79 -19.57
C THR A 195 -4.54 6.15 -20.61
N SER A 196 -3.67 5.20 -20.96
CA SER A 196 -2.62 5.45 -21.95
C SER A 196 -3.19 5.76 -23.33
N GLU A 197 -4.23 5.02 -23.72
CA GLU A 197 -4.92 5.18 -25.01
C GLU A 197 -5.70 6.49 -25.05
N LYS A 198 -6.44 6.83 -23.98
CA LYS A 198 -7.17 8.09 -23.86
C LYS A 198 -6.27 9.32 -24.02
N HIS A 199 -5.08 9.29 -23.43
CA HIS A 199 -4.15 10.41 -23.42
C HIS A 199 -3.06 10.31 -24.50
N HIS A 200 -3.08 9.26 -25.32
CA HIS A 200 -2.07 8.95 -26.34
C HIS A 200 -0.63 9.00 -25.80
N LYS A 201 -0.44 8.54 -24.56
CA LYS A 201 0.83 8.63 -23.83
C LYS A 201 1.06 7.43 -22.95
N LYS A 202 2.33 7.03 -22.84
CA LYS A 202 2.77 6.12 -21.78
C LYS A 202 2.49 6.70 -20.40
N VAL A 203 2.28 5.85 -19.40
CA VAL A 203 1.98 6.25 -18.03
C VAL A 203 3.23 6.20 -17.15
N ILE A 204 3.26 7.03 -16.12
CA ILE A 204 4.21 6.93 -15.01
C ILE A 204 3.50 6.17 -13.90
N ILE A 205 4.16 5.20 -13.27
CA ILE A 205 3.60 4.57 -12.06
C ILE A 205 4.51 4.89 -10.88
N PHE A 206 3.89 5.44 -9.83
CA PHE A 206 4.51 5.80 -8.58
C PHE A 206 4.05 4.84 -7.48
N GLY A 207 4.99 4.26 -6.75
CA GLY A 207 4.70 3.40 -5.60
C GLY A 207 5.45 3.84 -4.35
N HIS A 208 4.72 3.98 -3.24
CA HIS A 208 5.29 4.31 -1.93
C HIS A 208 5.22 3.12 -0.98
N SER A 209 6.31 2.84 -0.25
CA SER A 209 6.31 1.84 0.84
C SER A 209 5.79 0.47 0.35
N LEU A 210 4.79 -0.10 1.02
CA LEU A 210 4.14 -1.35 0.59
C LEU A 210 3.56 -1.25 -0.83
N GLY A 211 3.03 -0.10 -1.22
CA GLY A 211 2.55 0.14 -2.58
C GLY A 211 3.66 -0.04 -3.58
N GLY A 212 4.87 0.45 -3.26
CA GLY A 212 6.07 0.23 -4.06
C GLY A 212 6.36 -1.25 -4.34
N MET A 213 6.12 -2.14 -3.37
CA MET A 213 6.22 -3.59 -3.58
C MET A 213 5.14 -4.10 -4.52
N VAL A 214 3.90 -3.66 -4.33
CA VAL A 214 2.75 -4.07 -5.16
C VAL A 214 2.99 -3.74 -6.62
N ILE A 215 3.34 -2.48 -6.93
CA ILE A 215 3.63 -2.07 -8.32
C ILE A 215 4.90 -2.77 -8.85
N LEU A 216 5.93 -2.96 -8.03
CA LEU A 216 7.12 -3.68 -8.48
C LEU A 216 6.79 -5.10 -8.95
N GLU A 217 5.94 -5.82 -8.22
CA GLU A 217 5.50 -7.16 -8.62
C GLU A 217 4.53 -7.14 -9.79
N PHE A 218 3.62 -6.16 -9.87
CA PHE A 218 2.78 -5.94 -11.04
C PHE A 218 3.63 -5.83 -12.31
N ILE A 219 4.59 -4.90 -12.35
CA ILE A 219 5.45 -4.68 -13.52
C ILE A 219 6.25 -5.93 -13.88
N ARG A 220 6.82 -6.63 -12.89
CA ARG A 220 7.55 -7.88 -13.11
C ARG A 220 6.66 -9.00 -13.67
N SER A 221 5.37 -8.98 -13.39
CA SER A 221 4.39 -9.95 -13.91
C SER A 221 3.94 -9.67 -15.34
N THR A 222 4.17 -8.46 -15.87
CA THR A 222 3.73 -8.07 -17.22
C THR A 222 4.75 -8.46 -18.31
N PRO A 223 4.30 -8.72 -19.56
CA PRO A 223 5.20 -8.92 -20.70
C PRO A 223 6.09 -7.70 -20.97
N LEU A 224 7.31 -7.91 -21.48
CA LEU A 224 8.21 -6.80 -21.86
C LEU A 224 7.58 -5.88 -22.92
N ALA A 225 6.99 -6.46 -23.96
CA ALA A 225 6.33 -5.68 -25.02
C ALA A 225 5.18 -4.81 -24.48
N TRP A 226 4.48 -5.26 -23.44
CA TRP A 226 3.44 -4.46 -22.78
C TRP A 226 4.05 -3.26 -22.04
N ARG A 227 5.13 -3.49 -21.28
CA ARG A 227 5.87 -2.44 -20.59
C ARG A 227 6.43 -1.40 -21.55
N ASP A 228 7.03 -1.87 -22.64
CA ASP A 228 7.58 -1.01 -23.70
C ASP A 228 6.49 -0.19 -24.42
N LYS A 229 5.25 -0.67 -24.45
CA LYS A 229 4.13 0.06 -25.05
C LYS A 229 3.55 1.09 -24.08
N TYR A 230 3.33 0.73 -22.82
CA TYR A 230 2.49 1.51 -21.91
C TYR A 230 3.24 2.25 -20.80
N ILE A 231 4.43 1.82 -20.41
CA ILE A 231 5.12 2.36 -19.22
C ILE A 231 6.23 3.33 -19.61
N LYS A 232 6.15 4.55 -19.07
CA LYS A 232 7.16 5.61 -19.24
C LYS A 232 8.24 5.52 -18.18
N HIS A 233 7.83 5.50 -16.91
CA HIS A 233 8.70 5.43 -15.74
C HIS A 233 8.04 4.65 -14.60
N LEU A 234 8.86 3.96 -13.83
CA LEU A 234 8.51 3.39 -12.54
C LEU A 234 9.26 4.14 -11.43
N ILE A 235 8.53 4.89 -10.62
CA ILE A 235 9.08 5.64 -9.49
C ILE A 235 8.74 4.90 -8.20
N LEU A 236 9.76 4.38 -7.51
CA LEU A 236 9.59 3.68 -6.24
C LEU A 236 10.20 4.51 -5.10
N VAL A 237 9.39 4.88 -4.11
CA VAL A 237 9.82 5.61 -2.93
C VAL A 237 9.71 4.72 -1.70
N ALA A 238 10.87 4.42 -1.10
CA ALA A 238 11.00 3.54 0.05
C ALA A 238 10.25 2.20 -0.08
N PRO A 239 10.32 1.49 -1.23
CA PRO A 239 9.54 0.27 -1.45
C PRO A 239 9.92 -0.82 -0.45
N THR A 240 8.95 -1.65 -0.03
CA THR A 240 9.27 -2.85 0.75
C THR A 240 9.78 -3.95 -0.18
N LEU A 241 11.10 -4.12 -0.26
CA LEU A 241 11.73 -5.09 -1.17
C LEU A 241 11.82 -6.49 -0.56
N SER A 242 12.14 -7.48 -1.40
CA SER A 242 12.45 -8.85 -0.99
C SER A 242 13.53 -8.99 0.08
N THR A 243 14.33 -7.94 0.31
CA THR A 243 15.30 -7.92 1.41
C THR A 243 14.66 -7.92 2.79
N GLY A 244 13.39 -7.51 2.90
CA GLY A 244 12.74 -7.20 4.18
C GLY A 244 13.28 -5.92 4.82
N PHE A 245 12.73 -5.56 5.98
CA PHE A 245 13.16 -4.43 6.80
C PHE A 245 12.97 -4.72 8.29
N LEU A 246 13.76 -4.09 9.16
CA LEU A 246 13.81 -4.41 10.59
C LEU A 246 12.50 -4.11 11.33
N SER A 247 11.80 -3.04 10.96
CA SER A 247 10.56 -2.65 11.63
C SER A 247 9.46 -3.71 11.51
N SER A 248 9.49 -4.59 10.49
CA SER A 248 8.52 -5.70 10.40
C SER A 248 8.62 -6.64 11.62
N VAL A 249 9.82 -6.90 12.12
CA VAL A 249 10.07 -7.72 13.31
C VAL A 249 9.56 -7.03 14.58
N ILE A 250 9.74 -5.70 14.66
CA ILE A 250 9.16 -4.89 15.74
C ILE A 250 7.64 -5.03 15.73
N TYR A 251 6.99 -4.86 14.58
CA TYR A 251 5.53 -4.95 14.48
C TYR A 251 5.00 -6.37 14.77
N LEU A 252 5.74 -7.41 14.41
CA LEU A 252 5.41 -8.78 14.80
C LEU A 252 5.49 -8.96 16.33
N ALA A 253 6.47 -8.37 16.99
CA ALA A 253 6.66 -8.50 18.44
C ALA A 253 5.70 -7.61 19.26
N SER A 254 5.55 -6.33 18.91
CA SER A 254 4.82 -5.33 19.69
C SER A 254 3.49 -4.87 19.08
N GLY A 255 3.18 -5.31 17.86
CA GLY A 255 2.04 -4.82 17.06
C GLY A 255 2.35 -3.56 16.25
N PRO A 256 1.43 -3.15 15.36
CA PRO A 256 1.64 -2.02 14.46
C PRO A 256 1.61 -0.71 15.26
N GLN A 257 2.54 0.19 14.92
CA GLN A 257 2.59 1.52 15.51
C GLN A 257 1.50 2.42 14.90
N GLY A 258 1.10 3.47 15.63
CA GLY A 258 -0.04 4.32 15.24
C GLY A 258 0.15 5.14 13.98
N ASP A 259 1.39 5.32 13.54
CA ASP A 259 1.76 5.90 12.24
C ASP A 259 1.60 4.90 11.08
N LEU A 260 1.77 3.60 11.36
CA LEU A 260 1.60 2.51 10.39
C LEU A 260 0.14 2.09 10.22
N LEU A 261 -0.60 2.00 11.33
CA LEU A 261 -2.03 1.65 11.34
C LEU A 261 -2.71 2.35 12.52
N TYR A 262 -3.41 3.45 12.22
CA TYR A 262 -4.13 4.19 13.24
C TYR A 262 -5.50 3.57 13.49
N VAL A 263 -5.77 3.23 14.76
CA VAL A 263 -7.09 2.89 15.29
C VAL A 263 -7.26 3.67 16.60
N PRO A 264 -8.27 4.55 16.75
CA PRO A 264 -8.37 5.40 17.93
C PRO A 264 -8.51 4.56 19.20
N LYS A 265 -7.93 5.02 20.32
CA LYS A 265 -7.96 4.34 21.64
C LYS A 265 -7.36 2.93 21.68
N ALA A 266 -6.89 2.37 20.56
CA ALA A 266 -6.18 1.10 20.53
C ALA A 266 -4.70 1.29 20.86
N THR A 267 -4.07 0.24 21.37
CA THR A 267 -2.61 0.18 21.58
C THR A 267 -1.99 -0.71 20.51
N ALA A 268 -0.69 -0.55 20.25
CA ALA A 268 0.01 -1.45 19.33
C ALA A 268 -0.17 -2.93 19.75
N LEU A 269 -0.04 -3.23 21.04
CA LEU A 269 -0.20 -4.59 21.57
C LEU A 269 -1.61 -5.13 21.40
N SER A 270 -2.66 -4.30 21.54
CA SER A 270 -4.03 -4.76 21.32
C SER A 270 -4.29 -5.07 19.85
N LEU A 271 -3.71 -4.31 18.92
CA LEU A 271 -3.83 -4.57 17.47
C LEU A 271 -2.95 -5.72 16.96
N ARG A 272 -2.00 -6.21 17.78
CA ARG A 272 -1.01 -7.22 17.38
C ARG A 272 -1.64 -8.52 16.84
N PRO A 273 -2.69 -9.11 17.44
CA PRO A 273 -3.30 -10.34 16.91
C PRO A 273 -3.86 -10.15 15.50
N MET A 274 -4.62 -9.08 15.28
CA MET A 274 -5.15 -8.73 13.95
C MET A 274 -4.01 -8.45 12.97
N TRP A 275 -3.00 -7.67 13.35
CA TRP A 275 -1.86 -7.38 12.47
C TRP A 275 -1.12 -8.65 12.06
N ARG A 276 -0.83 -9.55 13.01
CA ARG A 276 -0.20 -10.85 12.75
C ARG A 276 -1.02 -11.70 11.78
N SER A 277 -2.34 -11.53 11.72
CA SER A 277 -3.17 -12.25 10.77
C SER A 277 -2.91 -11.84 9.31
N PHE A 278 -2.41 -10.63 9.05
CA PHE A 278 -2.19 -10.13 7.69
C PHE A 278 -1.00 -10.82 7.04
N GLU A 279 -1.11 -11.12 5.75
CA GLU A 279 0.01 -11.63 4.96
C GLU A 279 1.17 -10.63 4.91
N THR A 280 0.85 -9.33 4.86
CA THR A 280 1.84 -8.25 4.80
C THR A 280 2.67 -8.11 6.06
N SER A 281 2.21 -8.66 7.19
CA SER A 281 2.95 -8.64 8.46
C SER A 281 4.20 -9.53 8.43
N ILE A 282 4.16 -10.64 7.67
CA ILE A 282 5.27 -11.60 7.58
C ILE A 282 6.09 -11.46 6.29
N ILE A 283 5.51 -10.92 5.22
CA ILE A 283 6.17 -10.90 3.90
C ILE A 283 7.46 -10.07 3.84
N ASN A 284 7.64 -9.18 4.81
CA ASN A 284 8.76 -8.25 4.90
C ASN A 284 9.75 -8.59 6.03
N ILE A 285 9.70 -9.83 6.55
CA ILE A 285 10.72 -10.32 7.49
C ILE A 285 12.12 -10.20 6.84
N PRO A 286 13.14 -9.72 7.58
CA PRO A 286 14.51 -9.60 7.09
C PRO A 286 15.04 -10.87 6.41
N SER A 287 15.47 -10.73 5.16
CA SER A 287 16.06 -11.84 4.40
C SER A 287 17.46 -12.19 4.88
N THR A 288 17.80 -13.47 4.82
CA THR A 288 19.16 -13.97 5.09
C THR A 288 20.19 -13.37 4.14
N LYS A 289 19.81 -13.07 2.90
CA LYS A 289 20.71 -12.47 1.91
C LYS A 289 21.13 -11.05 2.25
N ALA A 290 20.22 -10.23 2.80
CA ALA A 290 20.53 -8.84 3.15
C ALA A 290 21.10 -8.68 4.57
N TYR A 291 20.62 -9.48 5.52
CA TYR A 291 20.94 -9.30 6.95
C TYR A 291 21.91 -10.35 7.49
N GLY A 292 22.01 -11.53 6.86
CA GLY A 292 22.94 -12.59 7.26
C GLY A 292 22.85 -12.95 8.74
N HIS A 293 24.02 -13.12 9.37
CA HIS A 293 24.15 -13.44 10.79
C HIS A 293 24.12 -12.23 11.72
N LYS A 294 23.85 -11.02 11.23
CA LYS A 294 23.77 -9.85 12.10
C LYS A 294 22.61 -10.05 13.10
N PRO A 295 22.81 -9.77 14.39
CA PRO A 295 21.72 -9.84 15.36
C PRO A 295 20.66 -8.80 15.01
N ILE A 296 19.43 -9.26 14.80
CA ILE A 296 18.24 -8.47 14.50
C ILE A 296 17.45 -8.21 15.79
N VAL A 297 17.30 -9.26 16.61
CA VAL A 297 16.69 -9.17 17.95
C VAL A 297 17.73 -9.60 18.97
N ILE A 298 17.95 -8.76 19.98
CA ILE A 298 18.87 -9.02 21.09
C ILE A 298 18.02 -9.13 22.35
N THR A 299 18.13 -10.25 23.05
CA THR A 299 17.46 -10.49 24.33
C THR A 299 18.47 -10.80 25.42
N LYS A 300 18.02 -11.03 26.66
CA LYS A 300 18.93 -11.45 27.74
C LYS A 300 19.43 -12.90 27.56
N GLN A 301 18.66 -13.74 26.87
CA GLN A 301 18.91 -15.18 26.77
C GLN A 301 19.55 -15.56 25.44
N ARG A 302 19.12 -14.95 24.33
CA ARG A 302 19.53 -15.29 22.96
C ARG A 302 19.45 -14.10 22.02
N ASN A 303 20.31 -14.11 21.02
CA ASN A 303 20.21 -13.21 19.86
C ASN A 303 19.64 -13.97 18.66
N TYR A 304 18.80 -13.29 17.88
CA TYR A 304 18.18 -13.82 16.67
C TYR A 304 18.71 -13.07 15.46
N SER A 305 19.27 -13.80 14.51
CA SER A 305 19.63 -13.33 13.18
C SER A 305 18.52 -13.64 12.17
N ALA A 306 18.69 -13.28 10.90
CA ALA A 306 17.73 -13.61 9.84
C ALA A 306 17.55 -15.14 9.64
N TYR A 307 18.51 -15.95 10.09
CA TYR A 307 18.41 -17.41 10.06
C TYR A 307 17.56 -17.98 11.20
N ASP A 308 17.35 -17.21 12.27
CA ASP A 308 16.65 -17.63 13.49
C ASP A 308 15.18 -17.17 13.50
N MET A 309 14.63 -16.76 12.35
CA MET A 309 13.29 -16.17 12.29
C MET A 309 12.17 -17.17 12.64
N GLU A 310 12.33 -18.46 12.34
CA GLU A 310 11.36 -19.47 12.79
C GLU A 310 11.35 -19.63 14.31
N ASP A 311 12.54 -19.70 14.92
CA ASP A 311 12.69 -19.74 16.37
C ASP A 311 12.10 -18.48 17.02
N LEU A 312 12.37 -17.30 16.45
CA LEU A 312 11.77 -16.06 16.92
C LEU A 312 10.25 -16.10 16.85
N LEU A 313 9.67 -16.60 15.76
CA LEU A 313 8.21 -16.72 15.61
C LEU A 313 7.63 -17.64 16.69
N THR A 314 8.29 -18.73 17.03
CA THR A 314 7.93 -19.60 18.16
C THR A 314 8.00 -18.84 19.49
N ASP A 315 9.13 -18.21 19.78
CA ASP A 315 9.40 -17.56 21.07
C ASP A 315 8.48 -16.36 21.35
N ILE A 316 7.95 -15.70 20.30
CA ILE A 316 6.95 -14.63 20.44
C ILE A 316 5.49 -15.13 20.43
N GLY A 317 5.29 -16.45 20.48
CA GLY A 317 3.99 -17.11 20.48
C GLY A 317 3.23 -16.93 19.16
N PHE A 318 3.93 -17.05 18.03
CA PHE A 318 3.36 -16.91 16.69
C PHE A 318 3.74 -18.09 15.76
N GLU A 319 3.72 -19.30 16.31
CA GLU A 319 4.06 -20.56 15.61
C GLU A 319 3.23 -20.80 14.33
N HIS A 320 1.97 -20.38 14.32
CA HIS A 320 1.10 -20.50 13.14
C HIS A 320 1.62 -19.76 11.90
N ALA A 321 2.56 -18.83 12.05
CA ALA A 321 3.21 -18.16 10.94
C ALA A 321 4.37 -18.94 10.31
N ILE A 322 4.86 -20.01 10.95
CA ILE A 322 6.03 -20.75 10.45
C ILE A 322 5.75 -21.38 9.08
N GLU A 323 4.57 -21.98 8.90
CA GLU A 323 4.18 -22.56 7.61
C GLU A 323 4.09 -21.50 6.49
N PRO A 324 3.31 -20.41 6.60
CA PRO A 324 3.28 -19.38 5.57
C PRO A 324 4.63 -18.65 5.42
N PHE A 325 5.44 -18.54 6.48
CA PHE A 325 6.81 -18.04 6.39
C PHE A 325 7.66 -18.89 5.43
N ARG A 326 7.68 -20.22 5.63
CA ARG A 326 8.42 -21.16 4.77
C ARG A 326 7.89 -21.16 3.34
N ARG A 327 6.56 -21.19 3.17
CA ARG A 327 5.93 -21.41 1.86
C ARG A 327 5.76 -20.14 1.03
N ARG A 328 5.68 -18.96 1.65
CA ARG A 328 5.41 -17.69 0.94
C ARG A 328 6.54 -16.66 1.11
N VAL A 329 7.15 -16.56 2.28
CA VAL A 329 8.16 -15.52 2.56
C VAL A 329 9.55 -15.94 2.07
N MET A 330 10.01 -17.15 2.43
CA MET A 330 11.34 -17.63 2.03
C MET A 330 11.57 -17.65 0.50
N PRO A 331 10.60 -18.03 -0.36
CA PRO A 331 10.76 -17.91 -1.81
C PRO A 331 10.98 -16.46 -2.26
N LYS A 332 10.28 -15.51 -1.63
CA LYS A 332 10.39 -14.08 -1.96
C LYS A 332 11.73 -13.49 -1.56
N MET A 333 12.32 -13.94 -0.44
CA MET A 333 13.63 -13.49 0.04
C MET A 333 14.75 -13.65 -1.00
N ASN A 334 14.58 -14.53 -1.98
CA ASN A 334 15.56 -14.81 -3.04
C ASN A 334 15.24 -14.15 -4.38
N TYR A 335 14.15 -13.38 -4.47
CA TYR A 335 13.65 -12.83 -5.72
C TYR A 335 14.10 -11.38 -5.96
N PHE A 336 15.12 -11.19 -6.80
CA PHE A 336 15.78 -9.90 -7.06
C PHE A 336 15.79 -9.48 -8.55
N LYS A 337 14.71 -9.75 -9.30
CA LYS A 337 14.67 -9.43 -10.74
C LYS A 337 14.48 -7.93 -11.00
N ALA A 338 15.21 -7.35 -11.95
CA ALA A 338 14.94 -5.97 -12.35
C ALA A 338 13.55 -5.84 -13.03
N PRO A 339 12.84 -4.73 -12.85
CA PRO A 339 11.53 -4.51 -13.48
C PRO A 339 11.62 -4.21 -14.99
N MET A 340 12.83 -3.96 -15.51
CA MET A 340 13.11 -3.67 -16.92
C MET A 340 12.26 -2.53 -17.48
N VAL A 341 12.04 -1.50 -16.67
CA VAL A 341 11.46 -0.22 -17.06
C VAL A 341 12.30 0.91 -16.46
N PRO A 342 12.35 2.09 -17.09
CA PRO A 342 13.11 3.24 -16.60
C PRO A 342 12.68 3.73 -15.22
#